data_AF-A0A3L7R7T9-F1
#
_entry.id   AF-A0A3L7R7T9-F1
#
_cell.length_a   1.000
_cell.length_b   1.000
_cell.length_c   1.000
_cell.angle_alpha   90.00
_cell.angle_beta   90.00
_cell.angle_gamma   90.00
#
_symmetry.space_group_name_H-M   'P 1'
#
loop_
_entity.id
_entity.type
_entity.pdbx_description
1 polymer ?
#
loop_
_entity_poly.entity_id
_entity_poly.type
_entity_poly.pdbx_seq_one_letter_code
_entity_poly.pdbx_strand_id
1 'polypeptide(L)'
;DRKGNLKFPAAPPVVTDIACPKCGNVMNLRSGKRGPWLGCRAFPKCRGREAFSKLAEPQRLALEKELEALLRGHVRLSLTRRDGTTPVPEGTPLLSLQIEGGLAELKPFVG
;
A
#
# COMPACT_ATOMS: atom_id res chain seq x y z
N ASP A 1 -3.68 7.90 -7.62
CA ASP A 1 -3.90 8.73 -6.43
C ASP A 1 -4.94 9.79 -6.80
N ARG A 2 -5.30 10.72 -5.89
CA ARG A 2 -6.25 11.80 -6.23
C ARG A 2 -5.72 12.80 -7.27
N LYS A 3 -4.43 12.70 -7.63
CA LYS A 3 -3.76 13.55 -8.60
C LYS A 3 -3.61 12.88 -9.98
N GLY A 4 -4.20 11.69 -10.17
CA GLY A 4 -4.12 10.95 -11.44
C GLY A 4 -2.84 10.14 -11.64
N ASN A 5 -2.03 9.94 -10.59
CA ASN A 5 -0.82 9.11 -10.67
C ASN A 5 -1.09 7.66 -10.27
N LEU A 6 -0.34 6.71 -10.82
CA LEU A 6 -0.37 5.32 -10.38
C LEU A 6 0.03 5.21 -8.90
N LYS A 7 -0.77 4.49 -8.12
CA LYS A 7 -0.48 4.22 -6.70
C LYS A 7 -0.68 2.73 -6.43
N PHE A 8 0.34 2.07 -5.90
CA PHE A 8 0.24 0.66 -5.52
C PHE A 8 -0.50 0.49 -4.19
N PRO A 9 -1.17 -0.66 -3.97
CA PRO A 9 -1.74 -0.96 -2.67
C PRO A 9 -0.64 -0.99 -1.62
N ALA A 10 -0.90 -0.35 -0.48
CA ALA A 10 0.03 -0.37 0.64
C ALA A 10 0.11 -1.78 1.23
N ALA A 11 1.27 -2.14 1.77
CA ALA A 11 1.45 -3.39 2.49
C ALA A 11 0.43 -3.52 3.63
N PRO A 12 -0.08 -4.74 3.91
CA PRO A 12 -1.05 -4.92 4.97
C PRO A 12 -0.39 -4.67 6.33
N PRO A 13 -1.09 -4.03 7.26
CA PRO A 13 -0.58 -3.83 8.60
C PRO A 13 -0.96 -5.00 9.51
N VAL A 14 -0.21 -5.19 10.60
CA VAL A 14 -0.60 -6.09 11.71
C VAL A 14 -1.55 -5.33 12.63
N VAL A 15 -2.65 -5.96 13.03
CA VAL A 15 -3.61 -5.38 13.99
C VAL A 15 -3.10 -5.69 15.40
N THR A 16 -3.09 -4.71 16.30
CA THR A 16 -2.62 -4.90 17.68
C THR A 16 -3.73 -4.58 18.68
N ASP A 17 -3.54 -4.99 19.93
CA ASP A 17 -4.46 -4.70 21.04
C ASP A 17 -4.19 -3.33 21.71
N ILE A 18 -3.32 -2.52 21.12
CA ILE A 18 -2.88 -1.25 21.70
C ILE A 18 -3.92 -0.17 21.41
N ALA A 19 -4.48 0.44 22.45
CA ALA A 19 -5.43 1.53 22.31
C ALA A 19 -4.76 2.84 21.87
N CYS A 20 -5.39 3.54 20.93
CA CYS A 20 -4.94 4.83 20.46
C CYS A 20 -5.19 5.91 21.52
N PRO A 21 -4.18 6.69 21.93
CA PRO A 21 -4.33 7.71 22.98
C PRO A 21 -5.26 8.87 22.60
N LYS A 22 -5.61 9.01 21.32
CA LYS A 22 -6.49 10.09 20.83
C LYS A 22 -7.96 9.72 20.72
N CYS A 23 -8.26 8.43 20.54
CA CYS A 23 -9.63 8.01 20.21
C CYS A 23 -10.03 6.64 20.78
N GLY A 24 -9.16 5.96 21.53
CA GLY A 24 -9.43 4.66 22.13
C GLY A 24 -9.43 3.47 21.17
N ASN A 25 -9.59 3.69 19.86
CA ASN A 25 -9.54 2.60 18.87
C ASN A 25 -8.19 1.88 18.85
N VAL A 26 -8.19 0.60 18.44
CA VAL A 26 -6.97 -0.18 18.24
C VAL A 26 -6.00 0.46 17.26
N MET A 27 -4.72 0.24 17.51
CA MET A 27 -3.63 0.64 16.62
C MET A 27 -3.20 -0.54 15.75
N ASN A 28 -2.63 -0.21 14.60
CA ASN A 28 -2.06 -1.16 13.68
C ASN A 28 -0.55 -0.92 13.59
N LEU A 29 0.24 -1.99 13.63
CA LEU A 29 1.66 -1.95 13.37
C LEU A 29 1.90 -1.97 11.85
N ARG A 30 2.65 -0.97 11.37
CA ARG A 30 2.97 -0.76 9.95
C ARG A 30 4.46 -0.77 9.76
N SER A 31 4.92 -1.30 8.64
CA SER A 31 6.30 -1.11 8.19
C SER A 31 6.50 0.29 7.62
N GLY A 32 7.68 0.86 7.84
CA GLY A 32 8.08 2.17 7.33
C GLY A 32 9.58 2.23 7.10
N LYS A 33 10.06 3.30 6.44
CA LYS A 33 11.48 3.45 6.09
C LYS A 33 12.42 3.45 7.30
N ARG A 34 11.95 3.94 8.45
CA ARG A 34 12.72 4.03 9.71
C ARG A 34 12.47 2.84 10.65
N GLY A 35 11.76 1.82 10.20
CA GLY A 35 11.32 0.68 11.02
C GLY A 35 9.81 0.67 11.28
N PRO A 36 9.34 -0.33 12.06
CA PRO A 36 7.94 -0.50 12.40
C PRO A 36 7.40 0.63 13.29
N TRP A 37 6.14 1.01 13.09
CA TRP A 37 5.48 2.07 13.86
C TRP A 37 3.98 1.80 14.06
N LEU A 38 3.41 2.35 15.13
CA LEU A 38 1.99 2.19 15.47
C LEU A 38 1.16 3.35 14.92
N GLY A 39 0.14 3.03 14.12
CA GLY A 39 -0.81 3.99 13.60
C GLY A 39 -2.25 3.60 13.92
N CYS A 40 -3.09 4.57 14.27
CA CYS A 40 -4.50 4.31 14.56
C CYS A 40 -5.22 3.61 13.39
N ARG A 41 -6.04 2.60 13.69
CA ARG A 41 -6.88 1.89 12.70
C ARG A 41 -7.90 2.82 12.02
N ALA A 42 -8.36 3.86 12.72
CA ALA A 42 -9.35 4.81 12.22
C ALA A 42 -8.77 5.92 11.29
N PHE A 43 -7.56 5.77 10.78
CA PHE A 43 -7.02 6.68 9.76
C PHE A 43 -7.88 6.64 8.48
N PRO A 44 -8.19 7.77 7.81
CA PRO A 44 -7.66 9.12 8.00
C PRO A 44 -8.40 9.97 9.04
N LYS A 45 -9.51 9.48 9.62
CA LYS A 45 -10.33 10.22 10.60
C LYS A 45 -9.57 10.48 11.90
N CYS A 46 -8.72 9.54 12.33
CA CYS A 46 -7.80 9.72 13.45
C CYS A 46 -6.33 9.60 12.99
N ARG A 47 -5.53 10.63 13.30
CA ARG A 47 -4.07 10.67 13.03
C ARG A 47 -3.24 10.37 14.28
N GLY A 48 -3.74 9.49 15.16
CA GLY A 48 -3.01 8.99 16.31
C GLY A 48 -1.82 8.13 15.88
N ARG A 49 -0.66 8.39 16.47
CA ARG A 49 0.59 7.67 16.23
C ARG A 49 1.29 7.47 17.57
N GLU A 50 1.90 6.32 17.75
CA GLU A 50 2.70 6.02 18.93
C GLU A 50 4.03 5.38 18.53
N ALA A 51 5.01 5.55 19.41
CA ALA A 51 6.34 4.99 19.21
C ALA A 51 6.32 3.50 19.57
N PHE A 52 6.74 2.65 18.62
CA PHE A 52 6.85 1.21 18.84
C PHE A 52 7.83 0.88 19.98
N SER A 53 8.86 1.72 20.18
CA SER A 53 9.85 1.58 21.25
C SER A 53 9.30 1.72 22.66
N LYS A 54 8.09 2.29 22.86
CA LYS A 54 7.48 2.39 24.20
C LYS A 54 6.91 1.08 24.71
N LEU A 55 6.75 0.08 23.86
CA LEU A 55 6.21 -1.23 24.24
C LEU A 55 7.28 -2.08 24.95
N ALA A 56 6.80 -3.01 25.78
CA ALA A 56 7.64 -4.00 26.43
C ALA A 56 8.39 -4.86 25.38
N GLU A 57 9.67 -5.14 25.61
CA GLU A 57 10.52 -5.97 24.73
C GLU A 57 9.83 -7.24 24.20
N PRO A 58 9.18 -8.10 25.03
CA PRO A 58 8.55 -9.32 24.52
C PRO A 58 7.42 -9.04 23.52
N GLN A 59 6.64 -7.97 23.74
CA GLN A 59 5.55 -7.59 22.83
C GLN A 59 6.10 -7.06 21.51
N ARG A 60 7.22 -6.33 21.55
CA ARG A 60 7.86 -5.82 20.33
C ARG A 60 8.36 -6.97 19.46
N LEU A 61 9.08 -7.91 20.05
CA LEU A 61 9.62 -9.05 19.32
C LEU A 61 8.52 -9.90 18.67
N ALA A 62 7.42 -10.14 19.41
CA ALA A 62 6.28 -10.89 18.88
C ALA A 62 5.63 -10.19 17.68
N LEU A 63 5.32 -8.90 17.82
CA LEU A 63 4.68 -8.11 16.76
C LEU A 63 5.59 -7.91 15.54
N GLU A 64 6.90 -7.79 15.76
CA GLU A 64 7.87 -7.69 14.66
C GLU A 64 7.95 -8.99 13.86
N LYS A 65 7.99 -10.13 14.55
CA LYS A 65 7.94 -11.45 13.91
C LYS A 65 6.65 -11.66 13.12
N GLU A 66 5.52 -11.23 13.67
CA GLU A 66 4.23 -11.30 12.98
C GLU A 66 4.19 -10.39 11.74
N LEU A 67 4.71 -9.17 11.85
CA LEU A 67 4.83 -8.25 10.72
C LEU A 67 5.72 -8.83 9.63
N GLU A 68 6.85 -9.43 9.99
CA GLU A 68 7.75 -10.07 9.03
C GLU A 68 7.08 -11.25 8.32
N ALA A 69 6.38 -12.11 9.05
CA ALA A 69 5.65 -13.25 8.48
C ALA A 69 4.59 -12.80 7.48
N LEU A 70 3.83 -11.75 7.83
CA LEU A 70 2.81 -11.17 6.96
C LEU A 70 3.42 -10.56 5.69
N LEU A 71 4.53 -9.82 5.83
CA LEU A 71 5.22 -9.21 4.68
C LEU A 71 5.85 -10.25 3.76
N ARG A 72 6.35 -11.36 4.29
CA ARG A 72 6.94 -12.44 3.51
C ARG A 72 5.93 -13.12 2.58
N GLY A 73 4.69 -13.28 3.04
CA GLY A 73 3.60 -13.87 2.24
C GLY A 73 2.96 -12.90 1.24
N HIS A 74 3.22 -11.59 1.38
CA HIS A 74 2.54 -10.58 0.58
C HIS A 74 3.29 -10.27 -0.73
N VAL A 75 2.67 -10.59 -1.87
CA VAL A 75 3.24 -10.31 -3.19
C VAL A 75 3.27 -8.81 -3.45
N ARG A 76 4.45 -8.27 -3.76
CA ARG A 76 4.59 -6.91 -4.25
C ARG A 76 4.23 -6.87 -5.73
N LEU A 77 3.19 -6.10 -6.07
CA LEU A 77 2.83 -5.87 -7.46
C LEU A 77 3.94 -5.09 -8.16
N SER A 78 4.37 -5.60 -9.32
CA SER A 78 5.25 -4.92 -10.25
C SER A 78 4.52 -4.82 -11.59
N LEU A 79 4.44 -3.61 -12.14
CA LEU A 79 3.84 -3.38 -13.45
C LEU A 79 4.95 -3.09 -14.46
N THR A 80 4.82 -3.68 -15.63
CA THR A 80 5.63 -3.38 -16.81
C THR A 80 4.74 -2.87 -17.94
N ARG A 81 5.31 -2.13 -18.89
CA ARG A 81 4.62 -1.76 -20.12
C ARG A 81 4.36 -3.00 -20.98
N ARG A 82 3.60 -2.84 -22.06
CA ARG A 82 3.28 -3.91 -23.01
C ARG A 82 4.51 -4.60 -23.63
N ASP A 83 5.65 -3.91 -23.66
CA ASP A 83 6.95 -4.45 -24.07
C ASP A 83 7.50 -5.53 -23.12
N GLY A 84 6.97 -5.64 -21.91
CA GLY A 84 7.42 -6.56 -20.87
C GLY A 84 8.72 -6.15 -20.17
N THR A 85 9.39 -5.09 -20.62
CA THR A 85 10.74 -4.70 -20.15
C THR A 85 10.74 -3.38 -19.39
N THR A 86 9.89 -2.42 -19.77
CA THR A 86 9.90 -1.10 -19.15
C THR A 86 9.09 -1.12 -17.85
N PRO A 87 9.71 -0.95 -16.66
CA PRO A 87 8.98 -0.91 -15.40
C PRO A 87 8.15 0.38 -15.29
N VAL A 88 6.96 0.25 -14.71
CA VAL A 88 6.07 1.38 -14.42
C VAL A 88 6.11 1.65 -12.91
N PRO A 89 6.93 2.61 -12.44
CA PRO A 89 7.07 2.89 -11.02
C PRO A 89 5.81 3.54 -10.43
N GLU A 90 5.72 3.51 -9.10
CA GLU A 90 4.70 4.28 -8.40
C GLU A 90 4.87 5.77 -8.68
N GLY A 91 3.78 6.49 -8.88
CA GLY A 91 3.79 7.91 -9.25
C GLY A 91 3.74 8.20 -10.74
N THR A 92 3.81 7.20 -11.63
CA THR A 92 3.63 7.43 -13.07
C THR A 92 2.25 8.00 -13.38
N PRO A 93 2.14 9.14 -14.10
CA PRO A 93 0.84 9.70 -14.48
C PRO A 93 0.03 8.72 -15.34
N LEU A 94 -1.22 8.46 -15.00
CA LEU A 94 -2.05 7.49 -15.74
C LEU A 94 -2.27 7.89 -17.20
N LEU A 95 -2.35 9.19 -17.47
CA LEU A 95 -2.45 9.73 -18.84
C LEU A 95 -1.27 9.29 -19.72
N SER A 96 -0.05 9.21 -19.15
CA SER A 96 1.13 8.76 -19.90
C SER A 96 1.12 7.26 -20.24
N LEU A 97 0.18 6.51 -19.65
CA LEU A 97 -0.01 5.09 -19.89
C LEU A 97 -1.21 4.81 -20.80
N GLN A 98 -2.01 5.83 -21.12
CA GLN A 98 -3.12 5.68 -22.05
C GLN A 98 -2.58 5.60 -23.48
N ILE A 99 -3.10 4.64 -24.23
CA ILE A 99 -2.92 4.58 -25.68
C ILE A 99 -4.15 5.26 -26.28
N GLU A 100 -3.94 6.29 -27.10
CA GLU A 100 -5.04 6.91 -27.83
C GLU A 100 -5.71 5.86 -28.72
N GLY A 101 -7.03 5.71 -28.59
CA GLY A 101 -7.79 4.79 -29.42
C GLY A 101 -7.76 5.24 -30.88
N GLY A 102 -7.38 4.33 -31.79
CA GLY A 102 -7.55 4.57 -33.22
C GLY A 102 -9.01 4.37 -33.64
N LEU A 103 -9.48 5.20 -34.57
CA LEU A 103 -10.73 4.94 -35.29
C LEU A 103 -10.44 3.91 -36.39
N ALA A 104 -11.06 2.73 -36.30
CA ALA A 104 -11.01 1.73 -37.37
C ALA A 104 -12.21 1.91 -38.29
N GLU A 105 -11.97 2.36 -39.53
CA GLU A 105 -12.98 2.33 -40.58
C GLU A 105 -13.18 0.88 -41.02
N LEU A 106 -14.28 0.28 -40.56
CA LEU A 106 -14.66 -1.07 -40.96
C LEU A 106 -15.25 -1.03 -42.37
N LYS A 107 -14.69 -1.81 -43.29
CA LYS A 107 -15.34 -2.04 -44.59
C LYS A 107 -16.67 -2.78 -44.36
N PRO A 108 -17.77 -2.38 -45.02
CA PRO A 108 -19.01 -3.14 -44.97
C PRO A 108 -18.74 -4.59 -45.35
N PHE A 109 -19.25 -5.53 -44.56
CA PHE A 109 -19.22 -6.95 -44.90
C PHE A 109 -20.05 -7.14 -46.18
N VAL A 110 -19.38 -7.48 -47.28
CA VAL A 110 -20.02 -7.91 -48.53
C VAL A 110 -19.95 -9.43 -48.48
N GLY A 111 -21.11 -10.06 -48.28
CA GLY A 111 -21.26 -11.49 -48.00
C GLY A 111 -20.58 -12.42 -49.00
#